data_AF-A0A8J2MPA2-F1
#
_entry.id   AF-A0A8J2MPA2-F1
#
_cell.length_a   1.000
_cell.length_b   1.000
_cell.length_c   1.000
_cell.angle_alpha   90.00
_cell.angle_beta   90.00
_cell.angle_gamma   90.00
#
_symmetry.space_group_name_H-M   'P 1'
#
loop_
_entity.id
_entity.type
_entity.pdbx_description
1 polymer ?
#
loop_
_entity_poly.entity_id
_entity_poly.type
_entity_poly.pdbx_seq_one_letter_code
_entity_poly.pdbx_strand_id
1 'polypeptide(L)'
;MVNWSYHAGSMYITTIGFSRIVARLGAHIPAIASNYLGNHKLKRITGLDPARPLLGIIGLDAKLDSSDAVFVDVYHSSILGRVDACGHVDFIMNSGKTQPGCQMLDLVCHHARASLYFAESITSKLGFWGYPENLKGEIASGKISEESVLELAGEFVNRSIRGVYYVIPTNARKPFAKGPYF
;
A
#
# COMPACT_ATOMS: atom_id res chain seq x y z
N MET A 1 -9.90 8.60 -14.62
CA MET A 1 -8.79 8.92 -15.53
C MET A 1 -7.59 8.12 -15.04
N VAL A 2 -7.19 7.05 -15.75
CA VAL A 2 -5.94 6.33 -15.45
C VAL A 2 -4.82 7.30 -15.83
N ASN A 3 -4.05 7.78 -14.85
CA ASN A 3 -2.99 8.74 -15.13
C ASN A 3 -1.67 7.98 -15.35
N TRP A 4 -1.26 7.89 -16.61
CA TRP A 4 0.03 7.35 -17.00
C TRP A 4 1.11 8.39 -16.70
N SER A 5 1.82 8.22 -15.59
CA SER A 5 2.90 9.14 -15.23
C SER A 5 4.24 8.50 -15.58
N TYR A 6 4.86 8.99 -16.66
CA TYR A 6 6.23 8.64 -17.04
C TYR A 6 7.21 9.53 -16.26
N HIS A 7 7.91 8.97 -15.28
CA HIS A 7 9.13 9.57 -14.73
C HIS A 7 10.23 8.51 -14.61
N ALA A 8 11.40 8.78 -15.18
CA ALA A 8 12.64 7.99 -15.01
C ALA A 8 12.64 6.52 -15.49
N GLY A 9 12.35 6.27 -16.78
CA GLY A 9 12.83 5.08 -17.50
C GLY A 9 12.30 3.71 -17.05
N SER A 10 11.13 3.67 -16.40
CA SER A 10 10.46 2.44 -16.00
C SER A 10 8.96 2.62 -16.20
N MET A 11 8.28 1.63 -16.79
CA MET A 11 6.82 1.66 -16.90
C MET A 11 6.23 1.40 -15.51
N TYR A 12 5.82 2.47 -14.83
CA TYR A 12 5.15 2.44 -13.54
C TYR A 12 3.64 2.37 -13.78
N ILE A 13 2.97 1.36 -13.23
CA ILE A 13 1.50 1.34 -13.19
C ILE A 13 1.08 1.55 -11.74
N THR A 14 0.86 2.81 -11.38
CA THR A 14 0.24 3.21 -10.12
C THR A 14 -1.23 3.50 -10.41
N THR A 15 -2.14 2.57 -10.07
CA THR A 15 -3.56 2.86 -10.27
C THR A 15 -4.11 3.66 -9.09
N ILE A 16 -4.23 4.98 -9.28
CA ILE A 16 -4.89 5.87 -8.34
C ILE A 16 -6.37 5.98 -8.73
N GLY A 17 -7.25 5.30 -8.00
CA GLY A 17 -8.69 5.33 -8.24
C GLY A 17 -9.40 6.42 -7.43
N PHE A 18 -9.73 7.57 -8.04
CA PHE A 18 -10.50 8.65 -7.38
C PHE A 18 -12.04 8.46 -7.42
N SER A 19 -12.56 7.29 -7.81
CA SER A 19 -13.99 7.01 -7.93
C SER A 19 -14.35 5.67 -7.26
N ARG A 20 -15.52 5.56 -6.63
CA ARG A 20 -16.03 4.34 -5.94
C ARG A 20 -15.96 3.07 -6.79
N ILE A 21 -15.97 3.19 -8.12
CA ILE A 21 -15.87 2.06 -9.06
C ILE A 21 -14.41 1.77 -9.41
N VAL A 22 -13.59 2.82 -9.61
CA VAL A 22 -12.17 2.69 -9.98
C VAL A 22 -11.30 2.30 -8.79
N ALA A 23 -11.64 2.73 -7.57
CA ALA A 23 -10.93 2.31 -6.37
C ALA A 23 -11.14 0.81 -6.08
N ARG A 24 -12.34 0.27 -6.41
CA ARG A 24 -12.67 -1.15 -6.25
C ARG A 24 -11.99 -2.08 -7.28
N LEU A 25 -11.58 -1.57 -8.44
CA LEU A 25 -11.00 -2.39 -9.52
C LEU A 25 -9.57 -1.95 -9.91
N GLY A 26 -9.11 -0.80 -9.45
CA GLY A 26 -7.93 -0.13 -9.97
C GLY A 26 -6.64 -0.88 -9.72
N ALA A 27 -6.47 -1.47 -8.53
CA ALA A 27 -5.30 -2.27 -8.22
C ALA A 27 -5.19 -3.55 -9.06
N HIS A 28 -6.33 -4.07 -9.55
CA HIS A 28 -6.37 -5.32 -10.33
C HIS A 28 -6.09 -5.09 -11.82
N ILE A 29 -6.24 -3.86 -12.34
CA ILE A 29 -5.93 -3.55 -13.75
C ILE A 29 -4.46 -3.83 -14.09
N PRO A 30 -3.45 -3.36 -13.33
CA PRO A 30 -2.05 -3.71 -13.58
C PRO A 30 -1.77 -5.20 -13.50
N ALA A 31 -2.39 -5.92 -12.54
CA ALA A 31 -2.24 -7.37 -12.38
C ALA A 31 -2.84 -8.13 -13.58
N ILE A 32 -4.03 -7.74 -14.03
CA ILE A 32 -4.63 -8.28 -15.25
C ILE A 32 -3.74 -7.96 -16.44
N ALA A 33 -3.22 -6.73 -16.55
CA ALA A 33 -2.34 -6.33 -17.64
C ALA A 33 -1.02 -7.11 -17.65
N SER A 34 -0.42 -7.43 -16.48
CA SER A 34 0.81 -8.22 -16.42
C SER A 34 0.63 -9.63 -16.99
N ASN A 35 -0.55 -10.24 -16.83
CA ASN A 35 -0.84 -11.55 -17.41
C ASN A 35 -0.81 -11.55 -18.95
N TYR A 36 -0.97 -10.39 -19.59
CA TYR A 36 -0.94 -10.26 -21.05
C TYR A 36 0.42 -9.81 -21.62
N LEU A 37 1.43 -9.59 -20.78
CA LEU A 37 2.77 -9.14 -21.23
C LEU A 37 3.68 -10.29 -21.71
N GLY A 38 3.19 -11.53 -21.74
CA GLY A 38 3.98 -12.70 -22.13
C GLY A 38 5.16 -12.93 -21.20
N ASN A 39 6.39 -12.90 -21.73
CA ASN A 39 7.63 -13.08 -20.95
C ASN A 39 8.15 -11.79 -20.29
N HIS A 40 7.50 -10.65 -20.52
CA HIS A 40 7.93 -9.36 -19.95
C HIS A 40 7.18 -9.08 -18.65
N LYS A 41 7.91 -8.87 -17.54
CA LYS A 41 7.31 -8.45 -16.27
C LYS A 41 7.40 -6.93 -16.08
N LEU A 42 6.37 -6.37 -15.45
CA LEU A 42 6.43 -4.99 -14.93
C LEU A 42 7.54 -4.89 -13.88
N LYS A 43 8.25 -3.75 -13.85
CA LYS A 43 9.31 -3.53 -12.86
C LYS A 43 8.76 -3.35 -11.45
N ARG A 44 7.60 -2.69 -11.32
CA ARG A 44 6.92 -2.44 -10.05
C ARG A 44 5.42 -2.32 -10.25
N ILE A 45 4.65 -2.93 -9.37
CA ILE A 45 3.22 -2.64 -9.16
C ILE A 45 3.04 -2.16 -7.72
N THR A 46 2.25 -1.11 -7.55
CA THR A 46 1.87 -0.60 -6.23
C THR A 46 0.36 -0.76 -6.03
N GLY A 47 -0.04 -1.59 -5.07
CA GLY A 47 -1.44 -1.82 -4.70
C GLY A 47 -1.88 -0.86 -3.60
N LEU A 48 -2.82 0.02 -3.88
CA LEU A 48 -3.35 0.98 -2.90
C LEU A 48 -4.72 0.51 -2.41
N ASP A 49 -4.74 -0.09 -1.22
CA ASP A 49 -5.88 -0.71 -0.55
C ASP A 49 -6.67 -1.66 -1.49
N PRO A 50 -6.00 -2.66 -2.09
CA PRO A 50 -6.61 -3.49 -3.14
C PRO A 50 -7.88 -4.16 -2.63
N ALA A 51 -8.98 -3.94 -3.34
CA ALA A 51 -10.28 -4.44 -2.93
C ALA A 51 -10.30 -5.97 -2.85
N ARG A 52 -11.00 -6.50 -1.85
CA ARG A 52 -11.32 -7.94 -1.78
C ARG A 52 -12.08 -8.34 -3.05
N PRO A 53 -11.77 -9.48 -3.66
CA PRO A 53 -12.64 -10.06 -4.67
C PRO A 53 -14.03 -10.25 -4.06
N LEU A 54 -15.02 -9.50 -4.55
CA LEU A 54 -16.40 -9.77 -4.14
C LEU A 54 -16.80 -11.11 -4.76
N LEU A 55 -17.18 -12.06 -3.91
CA LEU A 55 -18.03 -13.21 -4.27
C LEU A 55 -17.42 -14.24 -5.24
N GLY A 56 -16.10 -14.45 -5.29
CA GLY A 56 -15.51 -15.50 -6.14
C GLY A 56 -15.79 -15.33 -7.64
N ILE A 57 -16.22 -14.14 -8.06
CA ILE A 57 -16.57 -13.80 -9.45
C ILE A 57 -15.29 -13.61 -10.29
N ILE A 58 -14.18 -13.29 -9.63
CA ILE A 58 -12.89 -13.04 -10.26
C ILE A 58 -11.99 -14.25 -9.93
N GLY A 59 -11.55 -14.98 -10.94
CA GLY A 59 -10.68 -16.15 -10.79
C GLY A 59 -9.39 -15.84 -10.03
N LEU A 60 -8.74 -16.85 -9.48
CA LEU A 60 -7.48 -16.69 -8.73
C LEU A 60 -6.39 -15.98 -9.54
N ASP A 61 -6.45 -16.08 -10.87
CA ASP A 61 -5.50 -15.48 -11.83
C ASP A 61 -5.75 -13.98 -12.08
N ALA A 62 -6.79 -13.39 -11.48
CA ALA A 62 -7.16 -12.00 -11.67
C ALA A 62 -7.08 -11.18 -10.37
N LYS A 63 -6.38 -11.71 -9.36
CA LYS A 63 -6.04 -11.00 -8.12
C LYS A 63 -4.60 -10.49 -8.22
N LEU A 64 -4.33 -9.33 -7.61
CA LEU A 64 -2.96 -8.89 -7.39
C LEU A 64 -2.21 -9.90 -6.51
N ASP A 65 -1.06 -10.36 -6.98
CA ASP A 65 -0.08 -11.10 -6.18
C ASP A 65 1.37 -10.77 -6.55
N SER A 66 2.32 -11.22 -5.72
CA SER A 66 3.74 -10.94 -5.91
C SER A 66 4.30 -11.36 -7.29
N SER A 67 3.69 -12.33 -7.98
CA SER A 67 4.17 -12.82 -9.27
C SER A 67 3.90 -11.85 -10.43
N ASP A 68 3.01 -10.87 -10.27
CA ASP A 68 2.57 -9.93 -11.31
C ASP A 68 3.67 -8.94 -11.76
N ALA A 69 4.71 -8.75 -10.95
CA ALA A 69 5.83 -7.88 -11.27
C ALA A 69 7.14 -8.36 -10.65
N VAL A 70 8.25 -7.71 -11.01
CA VAL A 70 9.55 -7.90 -10.35
C VAL A 70 9.49 -7.47 -8.88
N PHE A 71 8.66 -6.47 -8.58
CA PHE A 71 8.42 -5.98 -7.23
C PHE A 71 6.97 -5.52 -7.09
N VAL A 72 6.32 -5.88 -5.98
CA VAL A 72 4.93 -5.56 -5.70
C VAL A 72 4.85 -5.05 -4.27
N ASP A 73 4.45 -3.80 -4.08
CA ASP A 73 4.26 -3.20 -2.76
C ASP A 73 2.78 -2.83 -2.55
N VAL A 74 2.23 -3.19 -1.39
CA VAL A 74 0.79 -3.04 -1.13
C VAL A 74 0.57 -2.24 0.14
N TYR A 75 -0.39 -1.32 0.12
CA TYR A 75 -0.72 -0.44 1.25
C TYR A 75 -2.16 -0.68 1.68
N HIS A 76 -2.33 -1.22 2.88
CA HIS A 76 -3.63 -1.56 3.45
C HIS A 76 -4.09 -0.46 4.39
N SER A 77 -5.26 0.12 4.13
CA SER A 77 -5.80 1.22 4.94
C SER A 77 -7.25 1.04 5.38
N SER A 78 -8.00 0.09 4.81
CA SER A 78 -9.38 -0.15 5.22
C SER A 78 -9.79 -1.63 5.20
N ILE A 79 -10.91 -1.91 5.87
CA ILE A 79 -11.56 -3.24 5.82
C ILE A 79 -12.13 -3.60 4.45
N LEU A 80 -12.24 -2.63 3.52
CA LEU A 80 -12.63 -2.89 2.13
C LEU A 80 -11.47 -3.51 1.35
N GLY A 81 -10.24 -3.26 1.80
CA GLY A 81 -9.03 -3.88 1.29
C GLY A 81 -8.93 -5.36 1.67
N ARG A 82 -8.07 -6.08 0.96
CA ARG A 82 -7.71 -7.46 1.29
C ARG A 82 -6.97 -7.51 2.62
N VAL A 83 -7.26 -8.52 3.44
CA VAL A 83 -6.59 -8.71 4.74
C VAL A 83 -5.32 -9.56 4.61
N ASP A 84 -5.26 -10.42 3.60
CA ASP A 84 -4.10 -11.24 3.34
C ASP A 84 -3.01 -10.44 2.61
N ALA A 85 -1.76 -10.66 3.03
CA ALA A 85 -0.60 -10.16 2.32
C ALA A 85 -0.62 -10.66 0.86
N CYS A 86 -0.37 -9.75 -0.07
CA CYS A 86 -0.42 -10.05 -1.50
C CYS A 86 0.72 -9.39 -2.29
N GLY A 87 1.55 -8.57 -1.65
CA GLY A 87 2.75 -8.04 -2.25
C GLY A 87 3.96 -8.93 -2.03
N HIS A 88 5.08 -8.48 -2.59
CA HIS A 88 6.39 -8.79 -2.04
C HIS A 88 6.53 -8.16 -0.64
N VAL A 89 6.02 -6.94 -0.49
CA VAL A 89 5.93 -6.23 0.78
C VAL A 89 4.52 -5.66 0.97
N ASP A 90 3.99 -5.77 2.18
CA ASP A 90 2.67 -5.28 2.55
C ASP A 90 2.80 -4.31 3.74
N PHE A 91 2.41 -3.05 3.54
CA PHE A 91 2.36 -2.02 4.56
C PHE A 91 0.95 -1.88 5.13
N ILE A 92 0.79 -2.15 6.43
CA ILE A 92 -0.45 -2.00 7.18
C ILE A 92 -0.46 -0.60 7.79
N MET A 93 -1.24 0.31 7.20
CA MET A 93 -1.33 1.71 7.65
C MET A 93 -2.22 1.81 8.88
N ASN A 94 -1.66 2.27 10.00
CA ASN A 94 -2.31 2.26 11.31
C ASN A 94 -2.76 0.82 11.66
N SER A 95 -4.06 0.53 11.62
CA SER A 95 -4.58 -0.82 11.85
C SER A 95 -4.94 -1.59 10.57
N GLY A 96 -4.74 -0.97 9.40
CA GLY A 96 -5.30 -1.44 8.13
C GLY A 96 -6.83 -1.36 8.07
N LYS A 97 -7.48 -0.73 9.06
CA LYS A 97 -8.95 -0.69 9.18
C LYS A 97 -9.47 0.73 9.36
N THR A 98 -8.90 1.43 10.33
CA THR A 98 -9.35 2.75 10.76
C THR A 98 -8.19 3.71 10.65
N GLN A 99 -8.47 4.85 10.02
CA GLN A 99 -7.48 5.88 9.72
C GLN A 99 -7.78 7.15 10.52
N PRO A 100 -6.77 7.77 11.14
CA PRO A 100 -6.94 9.03 11.85
C PRO A 100 -7.61 10.10 10.99
N GLY A 101 -8.59 10.81 11.56
CA GLY A 101 -9.33 11.88 10.86
C GLY A 101 -10.49 11.42 9.98
N CYS A 102 -10.74 10.11 9.87
CA CYS A 102 -11.94 9.56 9.24
C CYS A 102 -12.99 9.18 10.30
N GLN A 103 -14.27 9.35 9.99
CA GLN A 103 -15.36 8.86 10.85
C GLN A 103 -15.40 7.33 10.83
N MET A 104 -15.82 6.71 11.94
CA MET A 104 -15.76 5.25 12.14
C MET A 104 -16.46 4.43 11.05
N LEU A 105 -17.59 4.93 10.52
CA LEU A 105 -18.37 4.26 9.48
C LEU A 105 -18.06 4.77 8.07
N ASP A 106 -17.13 5.72 7.93
CA ASP A 106 -16.74 6.26 6.64
C ASP A 106 -15.65 5.38 6.00
N LEU A 107 -16.12 4.24 5.46
CA LEU A 107 -15.26 3.27 4.78
C LEU A 107 -14.58 3.87 3.53
N VAL A 108 -15.19 4.90 2.92
CA VAL A 108 -14.62 5.57 1.75
C VAL A 108 -13.41 6.40 2.17
N CYS A 109 -13.51 7.13 3.29
CA CYS A 109 -12.39 7.88 3.83
C CYS A 109 -11.22 6.95 4.21
N HIS A 110 -11.50 5.84 4.89
CA HIS A 110 -10.46 4.85 5.23
C HIS A 110 -9.80 4.25 3.99
N HIS A 111 -10.57 3.91 2.96
CA HIS A 111 -10.06 3.33 1.72
C HIS A 111 -9.21 4.32 0.90
N ALA A 112 -9.64 5.58 0.83
CA ALA A 112 -8.91 6.63 0.11
C ALA A 112 -7.54 6.97 0.73
N ARG A 113 -7.32 6.62 2.01
CA ARG A 113 -6.09 6.97 2.73
C ARG A 113 -4.84 6.32 2.19
N ALA A 114 -4.88 5.08 1.70
CA ALA A 114 -3.72 4.48 1.04
C ALA A 114 -3.19 5.36 -0.10
N SER A 115 -4.08 5.89 -0.94
CA SER A 115 -3.71 6.82 -2.03
C SER A 115 -3.15 8.14 -1.50
N LEU A 116 -3.74 8.68 -0.44
CA LEU A 116 -3.29 9.94 0.15
C LEU A 116 -1.92 9.83 0.83
N TYR A 117 -1.65 8.72 1.53
CA TYR A 117 -0.34 8.45 2.12
C TYR A 117 0.73 8.23 1.05
N PHE A 118 0.42 7.43 0.03
CA PHE A 118 1.35 7.22 -1.07
C PHE A 118 1.68 8.53 -1.79
N ALA A 119 0.68 9.37 -2.09
CA ALA A 119 0.90 10.67 -2.70
C ALA A 119 1.78 11.59 -1.84
N GLU A 120 1.60 11.59 -0.52
CA GLU A 120 2.45 12.35 0.39
C GLU A 120 3.87 11.78 0.46
N SER A 121 4.03 10.45 0.38
CA SER A 121 5.34 9.79 0.46
C SER A 121 6.33 10.25 -0.63
N ILE A 122 5.83 10.72 -1.78
CA ILE A 122 6.64 11.20 -2.90
C ILE A 122 7.41 12.47 -2.51
N THR A 123 6.84 13.33 -1.67
CA THR A 123 7.42 14.65 -1.32
C THR A 123 7.70 14.81 0.17
N SER A 124 7.37 13.82 1.00
CA SER A 124 7.56 13.88 2.44
C SER A 124 9.04 13.84 2.81
N LYS A 125 9.48 14.83 3.59
CA LYS A 125 10.81 14.84 4.22
C LYS A 125 10.88 13.94 5.46
N LEU A 126 9.72 13.65 6.07
CA LEU A 126 9.62 12.85 7.29
C LEU A 126 9.49 11.36 6.97
N GLY A 127 8.73 11.03 5.93
CA GLY A 127 8.49 9.64 5.51
C GLY A 127 7.48 8.88 6.38
N PHE A 128 7.05 7.75 5.84
CA PHE A 128 6.20 6.78 6.51
C PHE A 128 7.04 5.56 6.83
N TRP A 129 7.32 5.31 8.12
CA TRP A 129 8.25 4.26 8.51
C TRP A 129 7.48 3.05 9.06
N GLY A 130 7.77 1.89 8.47
CA GLY A 130 7.14 0.62 8.76
C GLY A 130 7.98 -0.22 9.72
N TYR A 131 7.34 -0.72 10.77
CA TYR A 131 7.89 -1.69 11.69
C TYR A 131 7.63 -3.10 11.17
N PRO A 132 8.64 -3.98 11.07
CA PRO A 132 8.42 -5.34 10.64
C PRO A 132 7.51 -6.10 11.64
N GLU A 133 6.74 -7.05 11.13
CA GLU A 133 5.69 -7.74 11.89
C GLU A 133 6.18 -8.42 13.17
N ASN A 134 7.43 -8.90 13.21
CA ASN A 134 8.02 -9.49 14.40
C ASN A 134 8.13 -8.49 15.57
N LEU A 135 8.13 -7.18 15.32
CA LEU A 135 8.17 -6.14 16.34
C LEU A 135 6.79 -5.68 16.80
N LYS A 136 5.70 -6.31 16.35
CA LYS A 136 4.32 -5.92 16.68
C LYS A 136 4.04 -5.86 18.19
N GLY A 137 4.66 -6.73 18.99
CA GLY A 137 4.57 -6.70 20.45
C GLY A 137 5.30 -5.50 21.08
N GLU A 138 6.43 -5.09 20.52
CA GLU A 138 7.19 -3.91 20.97
C GLU A 138 6.44 -2.62 20.64
N ILE A 139 5.85 -2.55 19.45
CA ILE A 139 4.95 -1.46 19.04
C ILE A 139 3.79 -1.33 20.04
N ALA A 140 3.13 -2.44 20.39
CA ALA A 140 1.98 -2.44 21.30
C ALA A 140 2.35 -2.05 22.74
N SER A 141 3.59 -2.32 23.15
CA SER A 141 4.11 -1.98 24.49
C SER A 141 4.83 -0.63 24.55
N GLY A 142 4.93 0.09 23.42
CA GLY A 142 5.63 1.38 23.33
C GLY A 142 7.15 1.27 23.50
N LYS A 143 7.74 0.08 23.36
CA LYS A 143 9.17 -0.19 23.55
C LYS A 143 9.90 -0.25 22.20
N ILE A 144 9.71 0.76 21.37
CA ILE A 144 10.42 0.84 20.08
C ILE A 144 11.87 1.23 20.37
N SER A 145 12.81 0.34 20.06
CA SER A 145 14.24 0.63 20.13
C SER A 145 14.67 1.49 18.94
N GLU A 146 15.59 2.43 19.15
CA GLU A 146 16.26 3.15 18.05
C GLU A 146 17.06 2.20 17.14
N GLU A 147 17.44 1.02 17.64
CA GLU A 147 18.13 -0.04 16.90
C GLU A 147 17.21 -0.83 15.95
N SER A 148 15.89 -0.66 16.07
CA SER A 148 14.94 -1.36 15.21
C SER A 148 15.06 -0.85 13.78
N VAL A 149 15.40 -1.75 12.85
CA VAL A 149 15.50 -1.42 11.42
C VAL A 149 14.10 -1.21 10.86
N LEU A 150 13.77 0.06 10.61
CA LEU A 150 12.50 0.48 10.01
C LEU A 150 12.64 0.60 8.49
N GLU A 151 11.58 0.28 7.78
CA GLU A 151 11.56 0.38 6.32
C GLU A 151 10.67 1.53 5.86
N LEU A 152 11.18 2.33 4.94
CA LEU A 152 10.44 3.46 4.38
C LEU A 152 9.34 2.94 3.45
N ALA A 153 8.10 3.26 3.78
CA ALA A 153 6.94 3.00 2.95
C ALA A 153 6.72 4.15 1.96
N GLY A 154 6.23 3.82 0.76
CA GLY A 154 5.85 4.77 -0.28
C GLY A 154 6.70 4.67 -1.55
N GLU A 155 6.85 5.80 -2.25
CA GLU A 155 7.55 5.85 -3.54
C GLU A 155 8.98 5.33 -3.46
N PHE A 156 9.71 5.66 -2.40
CA PHE A 156 11.13 5.34 -2.23
C PHE A 156 11.39 4.06 -1.42
N VAL A 157 10.41 3.16 -1.35
CA VAL A 157 10.56 1.86 -0.68
C VAL A 157 11.75 1.05 -1.22
N ASN A 158 12.48 0.41 -0.31
CA ASN A 158 13.54 -0.53 -0.65
C ASN A 158 12.95 -1.77 -1.33
N ARG A 159 13.25 -1.96 -2.61
CA ARG A 159 12.63 -3.01 -3.44
C ARG A 159 13.14 -4.43 -3.15
N SER A 160 14.14 -4.57 -2.29
CA SER A 160 14.70 -5.86 -1.85
C SER A 160 13.98 -6.45 -0.64
N ILE A 161 13.19 -5.65 0.09
CA ILE A 161 12.55 -6.09 1.33
C ILE A 161 11.35 -6.97 1.04
N ARG A 162 11.01 -7.85 1.98
CA ARG A 162 9.87 -8.76 1.90
C ARG A 162 9.15 -8.84 3.24
N GLY A 163 7.86 -9.12 3.20
CA GLY A 163 7.05 -9.35 4.39
C GLY A 163 6.10 -8.22 4.74
N VAL A 164 5.59 -8.25 5.98
CA VAL A 164 4.55 -7.34 6.46
C VAL A 164 5.14 -6.30 7.40
N TYR A 165 4.80 -5.04 7.17
CA TYR A 165 5.27 -3.91 7.95
C TYR A 165 4.08 -3.07 8.42
N TYR A 166 4.09 -2.65 9.68
CA TYR A 166 3.05 -1.81 10.26
C TYR A 166 3.54 -0.36 10.28
N VAL A 167 2.80 0.56 9.66
CA VAL A 167 3.14 1.99 9.63
C VAL A 167 2.22 2.72 10.60
N ILE A 168 2.70 2.98 11.81
CA ILE A 168 1.90 3.59 12.87
C ILE A 168 2.75 4.55 13.72
N PRO A 169 2.15 5.61 14.29
CA PRO A 169 0.88 6.23 13.91
C PRO A 169 1.06 7.26 12.78
N THR A 170 -0.01 7.59 12.06
CA THR A 170 -0.05 8.74 11.13
C THR A 170 -0.93 9.88 11.67
N ASN A 171 -0.74 11.12 11.22
CA ASN A 171 -1.61 12.24 11.61
C ASN A 171 -3.03 12.15 11.01
N ALA A 172 -3.99 12.80 11.67
CA ALA A 172 -5.37 12.92 11.21
C ALA A 172 -5.53 13.85 10.00
N ARG A 173 -4.61 14.80 9.81
CA ARG A 173 -4.58 15.77 8.70
C ARG A 173 -3.18 15.84 8.11
N LYS A 174 -3.05 16.38 6.89
CA LYS A 174 -1.74 16.59 6.26
C LYS A 174 -0.89 17.58 7.10
N PRO A 175 0.44 17.42 7.16
CA PRO A 175 1.17 16.23 6.69
C PRO A 175 0.84 15.01 7.56
N PHE A 176 0.52 13.89 6.92
CA PHE A 176 0.17 12.63 7.57
C PHE A 176 1.39 11.90 8.13
N ALA A 177 2.52 12.00 7.43
CA ALA A 177 3.81 11.47 7.86
C ALA A 177 4.27 12.17 9.14
N LYS A 178 4.89 11.40 10.03
CA LYS A 178 5.41 11.92 11.32
C LYS A 178 6.96 11.73 11.49
N GLY A 179 7.71 10.94 10.68
CA GLY A 179 9.12 10.52 10.96
C GLY A 179 9.38 9.02 11.28
N PRO A 180 10.58 8.60 11.69
CA PRO A 180 10.83 7.21 12.13
C PRO A 180 10.49 6.96 13.60
N TYR A 181 10.61 7.99 14.46
CA TYR A 181 10.53 7.88 15.92
C TYR A 181 9.46 8.81 16.51
N PHE A 182 8.25 8.63 15.97
CA PHE A 182 7.08 9.50 16.16
C PHE A 182 6.53 9.64 17.57
#